data_AF-A0A2E4FZZ0-F1
#
_entry.id   AF-A0A2E4FZZ0-F1
#
_cell.length_a   1.000
_cell.length_b   1.000
_cell.length_c   1.000
_cell.angle_alpha   90.00
_cell.angle_beta   90.00
_cell.angle_gamma   90.00
#
_symmetry.space_group_name_H-M   'P 1'
#
loop_
_entity.id
_entity.type
_entity.pdbx_description
1 polymer ?
#
loop_
_entity_poly.entity_id
_entity_poly.type
_entity_poly.pdbx_seq_one_letter_code
_entity_poly.pdbx_strand_id
1 'polypeptide(L)' 'MPVRFMVGCLLLKRIYNLGDETLAESWKMNPHMQFFTGESHFQYNSLRP' A
#
# COMPACT_ATOMS: atom_id res chain seq x y z
N MET A 1 4.65 -5.91 -12.62
CA MET A 1 5.98 -5.76 -11.98
C MET A 1 5.88 -6.16 -10.50
N PRO A 2 5.82 -7.47 -10.18
CA PRO A 2 5.54 -7.94 -8.81
C PRO A 2 6.64 -7.61 -7.80
N VAL A 3 7.88 -7.44 -8.24
CA VAL A 3 9.04 -7.17 -7.36
C VAL A 3 8.93 -5.81 -6.66
N ARG A 4 8.52 -4.75 -7.37
CA ARG A 4 8.38 -3.41 -6.79
C ARG A 4 7.31 -3.38 -5.70
N PHE A 5 6.23 -4.15 -5.88
CA PHE A 5 5.18 -4.29 -4.88
C PHE A 5 5.69 -5.01 -3.63
N MET A 6 6.35 -6.17 -3.80
CA MET A 6 6.90 -6.92 -2.66
C MET A 6 7.93 -6.11 -1.86
N VAL A 7 8.88 -5.47 -2.54
CA VAL A 7 9.91 -4.66 -1.90
C VAL A 7 9.30 -3.44 -1.22
N GLY A 8 8.36 -2.75 -1.87
CA GLY A 8 7.66 -1.60 -1.30
C GLY A 8 6.87 -1.98 -0.03
N CYS A 9 6.17 -3.11 -0.05
CA CYS A 9 5.46 -3.63 1.13
C CYS A 9 6.41 -3.96 2.28
N LEU A 10 7.56 -4.61 2.02
CA LEU A 10 8.55 -4.91 3.05
C LEU A 10 9.17 -3.64 3.67
N LEU A 11 9.45 -2.63 2.86
CA LEU A 11 9.93 -1.32 3.31
C LEU A 11 8.90 -0.61 4.17
N LEU A 12 7.63 -0.57 3.74
CA LEU A 12 6.55 0.05 4.50
C LEU A 12 6.32 -0.64 5.84
N LYS A 13 6.38 -1.98 5.89
CA LYS A 13 6.33 -2.73 7.16
C LYS A 13 7.44 -2.31 8.11
N ARG A 14 8.66 -2.11 7.62
CA ARG A 14 9.80 -1.75 8.47
C ARG A 14 9.80 -0.29 8.91
N ILE A 15 9.47 0.65 8.01
CA ILE A 15 9.48 2.10 8.27
C ILE A 15 8.38 2.48 9.25
N TYR A 16 7.18 1.92 9.06
CA TYR A 16 6.00 2.23 9.86
C TYR A 16 5.71 1.18 10.95
N ASN A 17 6.58 0.17 11.10
CA ASN A 17 6.42 -0.96 12.02
C ASN A 17 5.02 -1.63 11.91
N LEU A 18 4.53 -1.79 10.67
CA LEU A 18 3.21 -2.31 10.38
C LEU A 18 3.22 -3.84 10.28
N GLY A 19 2.18 -4.48 10.81
CA GLY A 19 1.87 -5.87 10.54
C GLY A 19 1.24 -6.07 9.15
N ASP A 20 1.03 -7.32 8.75
CA ASP A 20 0.53 -7.66 7.40
C ASP A 20 -0.89 -7.13 7.17
N GLU A 21 -1.76 -7.25 8.17
CA GLU A 21 -3.14 -6.75 8.13
C GLU A 21 -3.18 -5.22 8.17
N THR A 22 -2.43 -4.61 9.09
CA THR A 22 -2.36 -3.15 9.23
C THR A 22 -1.72 -2.47 8.02
N LEU A 23 -0.77 -3.14 7.36
CA LEU A 23 -0.21 -2.68 6.09
C LEU A 23 -1.29 -2.64 5.02
N ALA A 24 -2.09 -3.70 4.88
CA ALA A 24 -3.12 -3.77 3.85
C ALA A 24 -4.16 -2.64 4.00
N GLU A 25 -4.56 -2.32 5.23
CA GLU A 25 -5.45 -1.20 5.53
C GLU A 25 -4.80 0.16 5.25
N SER A 26 -3.59 0.38 5.76
CA SER A 26 -2.84 1.63 5.58
C SER A 26 -2.53 1.91 4.11
N TRP A 27 -2.23 0.85 3.35
CA TRP A 27 -1.93 0.89 1.93
C TRP A 27 -3.19 1.24 1.11
N LYS A 28 -4.35 0.67 1.45
CA LYS A 28 -5.63 1.04 0.81
C LYS A 28 -6.03 2.48 1.12
N MET A 29 -5.75 2.95 2.34
CA MET A 29 -6.08 4.32 2.77
C MET A 29 -5.17 5.38 2.14
N ASN A 30 -3.91 5.06 1.83
CA ASN A 30 -2.91 6.04 1.36
C ASN A 30 -2.55 5.84 -0.12
N PRO A 31 -3.01 6.73 -1.04
CA PRO A 31 -2.63 6.69 -2.45
C PRO A 31 -1.11 6.77 -2.67
N HIS A 32 -0.40 7.47 -1.80
CA HIS A 32 1.06 7.56 -1.83
C HIS A 32 1.74 6.20 -1.64
N MET A 33 1.23 5.36 -0.73
CA MET A 33 1.77 4.02 -0.49
C MET A 33 1.52 3.11 -1.71
N GLN A 34 0.35 3.23 -2.33
CA GLN A 34 0.02 2.50 -3.57
C GLN A 34 0.99 2.87 -4.70
N PHE A 35 1.21 4.17 -4.93
CA PHE A 35 2.15 4.65 -5.93
C PHE A 35 3.58 4.15 -5.66
N PHE A 36 4.02 4.22 -4.40
CA PHE A 36 5.35 3.76 -3.99
C PHE A 36 5.56 2.26 -4.26
N THR A 37 4.57 1.42 -3.94
CA THR A 37 4.61 -0.02 -4.27
C THR A 37 4.48 -0.30 -5.77
N GLY A 38 4.13 0.72 -6.55
CA GLY A 38 4.07 0.64 -7.99
C GLY A 38 2.71 0.40 -8.59
N GLU A 39 1.65 0.59 -7.83
CA GLU A 39 0.30 0.50 -8.37
C GLU A 39 0.03 1.63 -9.36
N SER A 40 -0.64 1.24 -10.43
CA SER A 40 -1.11 2.17 -11.48
C SER A 40 -2.61 2.42 -11.37
N HIS A 41 -3.33 1.50 -10.73
CA HIS A 41 -4.76 1.61 -10.44
C HIS A 41 -4.95 1.81 -8.94
N PHE A 42 -5.22 3.05 -8.55
CA PHE A 42 -5.46 3.36 -7.15
C PHE A 42 -6.79 2.75 -6.70
N GLN A 43 -6.72 1.82 -5.74
CA GLN A 43 -7.89 1.33 -5.03
C GLN A 43 -8.27 2.36 -3.96
N TYR A 44 -8.69 3.54 -4.40
CA TYR A 44 -9.42 4.46 -3.55
C TYR A 44 -10.85 3.91 -3.51
N ASN A 45 -11.21 3.23 -2.42
CA ASN A 45 -12.61 2.89 -2.23
C ASN A 45 -13.34 4.23 -2.10
N SER A 46 -13.94 4.66 -3.20
CA SER A 46 -14.91 5.73 -3.23
C SER A 46 -15.84 5.47 -2.06
N LEU A 47 -15.78 6.32 -1.05
CA LEU A 47 -16.98 6.74 -0.32
C LEU A 47 -17.95 7.28 -1.39
N ARG A 48 -18.55 6.38 -2.16
CA ARG A 48 -19.79 6.63 -2.85
C ARG A 48 -20.87 6.25 -1.84
N PRO A 49 -21.78 7.17 -1.50
CA PRO A 49 -22.84 6.93 -0.52
C PRO A 49 -23.72 5.74 -0.91
#